data_AF-R6NPZ4-F1
#
_entry.id   AF-R6NPZ4-F1
#
_cell.length_a   1.000
_cell.length_b   1.000
_cell.length_c   1.000
_cell.angle_alpha   90.00
_cell.angle_beta   90.00
_cell.angle_gamma   90.00
#
_symmetry.space_group_name_H-M   'P 1'
#
loop_
_entity.id
_entity.type
_entity.pdbx_description
1 polymer ?
#
loop_
_entity_poly.entity_id
_entity_poly.type
_entity_poly.pdbx_seq_one_letter_code
_entity_poly.pdbx_strand_id
1 'polypeptide(L)'
;MSEISALPSSIVEWLEGREDLDYIKFLTEFPPIKKAVPLKKTTVAVGIKGMKIVDSFVENDDGVLVKNEYCRKAEITLRLSIHAPLSSGGAACHEAFTDIIDCLTFDSALDIVSSGCDNITADRDTDAFVLSAWLTVNASLCPAAASSLDFPSFLSKELLCGSHISNSDIHLSPEQQAKLDTPYQLGTYFGTGDSTQSVTVGFRPSRLLVFANGLPLFAPNGSTGKSYAMCGAAFGDYATLGVTLTEKGFKVSSTESLTVRSCSPLLNDLGTTYAYAAFR
;
A
#
# COMPACT_ATOMS: atom_id res chain seq x y z
N MET A 1 -15.37 -3.22 -2.98
CA MET A 1 -14.40 -3.45 -4.08
C MET A 1 -15.19 -4.06 -5.22
N SER A 2 -15.40 -3.36 -6.34
CA SER A 2 -15.91 -4.01 -7.55
C SER A 2 -14.71 -4.47 -8.37
N GLU A 3 -14.67 -5.76 -8.67
CA GLU A 3 -13.68 -6.34 -9.59
C GLU A 3 -14.10 -5.99 -11.04
N ILE A 4 -13.17 -6.05 -12.03
CA ILE A 4 -13.50 -5.83 -13.45
C ILE A 4 -14.63 -6.80 -13.91
N SER A 5 -14.71 -7.98 -13.30
CA SER A 5 -15.78 -8.96 -13.48
C SER A 5 -17.18 -8.43 -13.13
N ALA A 6 -17.28 -7.40 -12.28
CA ALA A 6 -18.54 -6.78 -11.87
C ALA A 6 -19.00 -5.65 -12.81
N LEU A 7 -18.14 -5.18 -13.73
CA LEU A 7 -18.46 -4.07 -14.64
C LEU A 7 -19.76 -4.30 -15.44
N PRO A 8 -20.00 -5.48 -16.04
CA PRO A 8 -21.26 -5.75 -16.74
C PRO A 8 -22.48 -5.64 -15.82
N SER A 9 -22.37 -6.14 -14.58
CA SER A 9 -23.45 -6.05 -13.60
C SER A 9 -23.74 -4.60 -13.21
N SER A 10 -22.70 -3.80 -12.97
CA SER A 10 -22.87 -2.37 -12.65
C SER A 10 -23.49 -1.57 -13.81
N ILE A 11 -23.14 -1.90 -15.06
CA ILE A 11 -23.77 -1.27 -16.24
C ILE A 11 -25.23 -1.67 -16.34
N VAL A 12 -25.56 -2.94 -16.10
CA VAL A 12 -26.95 -3.41 -16.08
C VAL A 12 -27.75 -2.69 -14.99
N GLU A 13 -27.25 -2.65 -13.76
CA GLU A 13 -27.92 -1.96 -12.64
C GLU A 13 -28.13 -0.47 -12.94
N TRP A 14 -27.15 0.19 -13.58
CA TRP A 14 -27.27 1.59 -13.94
C TRP A 14 -28.29 1.82 -15.06
N LEU A 15 -28.28 0.98 -16.11
CA LEU A 15 -29.24 1.06 -17.23
C LEU A 15 -30.67 0.75 -16.79
N GLU A 16 -30.87 -0.19 -15.85
CA GLU A 16 -32.19 -0.48 -15.27
C GLU A 16 -32.77 0.68 -14.46
N GLY A 17 -31.93 1.63 -14.02
CA GLY A 17 -32.36 2.82 -13.30
C GLY A 17 -32.83 3.98 -14.21
N ARG A 18 -32.81 3.84 -15.54
CA ARG A 18 -33.17 4.89 -16.49
C ARG A 18 -34.61 4.74 -16.97
N GLU A 19 -35.46 5.73 -16.70
CA GLU A 19 -36.87 5.75 -17.13
C GLU A 19 -37.01 5.63 -18.67
N ASP A 20 -36.07 6.22 -19.42
CA ASP A 20 -36.05 6.18 -20.89
C ASP A 20 -35.87 4.75 -21.45
N LEU A 21 -35.38 3.80 -20.64
CA LEU A 21 -35.06 2.42 -21.04
C LEU A 21 -35.99 1.37 -20.40
N ASP A 22 -37.10 1.77 -19.75
CA ASP A 22 -38.05 0.87 -19.06
C ASP A 22 -38.70 -0.21 -19.96
N TYR A 23 -38.68 0.03 -21.27
CA TYR A 23 -39.18 -0.91 -22.27
C TYR A 23 -38.19 -2.07 -22.53
N ILE A 24 -36.91 -1.89 -22.17
CA ILE A 24 -35.83 -2.86 -22.32
C ILE A 24 -35.64 -3.64 -21.01
N LYS A 25 -35.44 -4.95 -21.13
CA LYS A 25 -34.97 -5.79 -20.04
C LYS A 25 -33.46 -6.00 -20.15
N PHE A 26 -32.70 -5.61 -19.14
CA PHE A 26 -31.25 -5.85 -19.10
C PHE A 26 -30.93 -7.15 -18.36
N LEU A 27 -29.82 -7.78 -18.75
CA LEU A 27 -29.25 -8.93 -18.06
C LEU A 27 -27.74 -9.03 -18.35
N THR A 28 -27.00 -9.72 -17.49
CA THR A 28 -25.59 -10.00 -17.75
C THR A 28 -25.45 -11.24 -18.65
N GLU A 29 -24.41 -11.29 -19.49
CA GLU A 29 -24.10 -12.50 -20.27
C GLU A 29 -23.65 -13.66 -19.38
N PHE A 30 -23.09 -13.35 -18.20
CA PHE A 30 -22.66 -14.33 -17.21
C PHE A 30 -23.18 -13.97 -15.80
N PRO A 31 -23.71 -14.92 -15.02
CA PRO A 31 -24.03 -16.30 -15.40
C PRO A 31 -25.17 -16.38 -16.45
N PRO A 32 -25.25 -17.45 -17.26
CA PRO A 32 -26.20 -17.52 -18.36
C PRO A 32 -27.66 -17.62 -17.85
N ILE A 33 -28.50 -16.66 -18.26
CA ILE A 33 -29.92 -16.61 -17.92
C ILE A 33 -30.75 -17.02 -19.14
N LYS A 34 -31.70 -17.95 -18.94
CA LYS A 34 -32.63 -18.36 -20.01
C LYS A 34 -33.58 -17.21 -20.35
N LYS A 35 -33.65 -16.87 -21.64
CA LYS A 35 -34.61 -15.90 -22.18
C LYS A 35 -35.98 -16.57 -22.32
N ALA A 36 -37.05 -15.79 -22.16
CA ALA A 36 -38.39 -16.28 -22.43
C ALA A 36 -38.57 -16.52 -23.93
N VAL A 37 -39.25 -17.61 -24.29
CA VAL A 37 -39.61 -17.92 -25.68
C VAL A 37 -41.13 -18.11 -25.75
N PRO A 38 -41.88 -17.32 -26.53
CA PRO A 38 -41.42 -16.16 -27.31
C PRO A 38 -41.03 -14.97 -26.41
N LEU A 39 -40.16 -14.10 -26.91
CA LEU A 39 -39.75 -12.88 -26.22
C LEU A 39 -40.93 -11.90 -26.11
N LYS A 40 -41.17 -11.39 -24.90
CA LYS A 40 -42.26 -10.43 -24.62
C LYS A 40 -41.81 -8.97 -24.64
N LYS A 41 -40.53 -8.72 -24.41
CA LYS A 41 -39.90 -7.39 -24.35
C LYS A 41 -38.52 -7.48 -25.00
N THR A 42 -38.05 -6.36 -25.53
CA THR A 42 -36.66 -6.23 -25.97
C THR A 42 -35.74 -6.54 -24.79
N THR A 43 -34.78 -7.44 -25.00
CA THR A 43 -33.89 -7.93 -23.96
C THR A 43 -32.44 -7.75 -24.40
N VAL A 44 -31.63 -7.11 -23.57
CA VAL A 44 -30.22 -6.83 -23.86
C VAL A 44 -29.33 -7.53 -22.85
N ALA A 45 -28.43 -8.37 -23.36
CA ALA A 45 -27.38 -8.98 -22.54
C ALA A 45 -26.10 -8.14 -22.62
N VAL A 46 -25.53 -7.78 -21.48
CA VAL A 46 -24.27 -7.03 -21.38
C VAL A 46 -23.15 -7.97 -20.94
N GLY A 47 -22.03 -7.96 -21.66
CA GLY A 47 -20.85 -8.78 -21.38
C GLY A 47 -19.55 -8.08 -21.73
N ILE A 48 -18.42 -8.75 -21.44
CA ILE A 48 -17.08 -8.29 -21.84
C ILE A 48 -16.63 -9.13 -23.03
N LYS A 49 -16.36 -8.49 -24.17
CA LYS A 49 -15.82 -9.13 -25.37
C LYS A 49 -14.31 -9.31 -25.26
N GLY A 50 -13.62 -8.33 -24.70
CA GLY A 50 -12.18 -8.35 -24.54
C GLY A 50 -11.68 -7.11 -23.81
N MET A 51 -10.43 -7.16 -23.37
CA MET A 51 -9.75 -6.05 -22.72
C MET A 51 -8.31 -6.01 -23.22
N LYS A 52 -7.86 -4.81 -23.59
CA LYS A 52 -6.47 -4.53 -23.94
C LYS A 52 -5.92 -3.54 -22.94
N ILE A 53 -4.82 -3.88 -22.29
CA ILE A 53 -4.16 -3.01 -21.32
C ILE A 53 -2.86 -2.53 -21.97
N VAL A 54 -2.69 -1.22 -22.05
CA VAL A 54 -1.47 -0.59 -22.56
C VAL A 54 -0.90 0.27 -21.44
N ASP A 55 0.41 0.12 -21.19
CA ASP A 55 1.12 1.02 -20.31
C ASP A 55 1.21 2.40 -20.97
N SER A 56 0.72 3.45 -20.32
CA SER A 56 0.85 4.81 -20.83
C SER A 56 2.01 5.51 -20.15
N PHE A 57 3.12 5.63 -20.87
CA PHE A 57 4.25 6.47 -20.49
C PHE A 57 4.17 7.77 -21.29
N VAL A 58 4.11 8.90 -20.61
CA VAL A 58 4.23 10.22 -21.24
C VAL A 58 5.52 10.83 -20.71
N GLU A 59 6.54 10.89 -21.56
CA GLU A 59 7.76 11.65 -21.32
C GLU A 59 7.45 13.14 -21.53
N ASN A 60 7.94 14.01 -20.65
CA ASN A 60 7.94 15.44 -20.94
C ASN A 60 9.06 15.80 -21.94
N ASP A 61 9.08 17.07 -22.35
CA ASP A 61 10.08 17.60 -23.30
C ASP A 61 11.54 17.47 -22.79
N ASP A 62 11.74 17.21 -21.51
CA ASP A 62 13.05 17.00 -20.87
C ASP A 62 13.43 15.51 -20.72
N GLY A 63 12.63 14.58 -21.25
CA GLY A 63 12.83 13.13 -21.13
C GLY A 63 12.62 12.59 -19.70
N VAL A 64 11.97 13.37 -18.84
CA VAL A 64 11.62 13.00 -17.47
C VAL A 64 10.15 12.55 -17.43
N LEU A 65 9.91 11.38 -16.84
CA LEU A 65 8.56 10.86 -16.63
C LEU A 65 7.83 11.73 -15.59
N VAL A 66 6.64 12.23 -15.92
CA VAL A 66 5.85 13.11 -15.02
C VAL A 66 4.72 12.30 -14.38
N LYS A 67 4.45 12.58 -13.09
CA LYS A 67 3.39 12.17 -12.10
C LYS A 67 2.26 11.18 -12.48
N ASN A 68 1.92 10.96 -13.73
CA ASN A 68 1.12 9.83 -14.22
C ASN A 68 1.99 8.56 -14.42
N GLU A 69 3.04 8.40 -13.62
CA GLU A 69 4.16 7.47 -13.82
C GLU A 69 3.79 5.97 -13.93
N TYR A 70 2.54 5.59 -13.63
CA TYR A 70 2.08 4.19 -13.71
C TYR A 70 0.61 4.06 -14.13
N CYS A 71 0.10 4.99 -14.95
CA CYS A 71 -1.26 4.85 -15.48
C CYS A 71 -1.28 3.81 -16.59
N ARG A 72 -1.98 2.70 -16.37
CA ARG A 72 -2.33 1.76 -17.44
C ARG A 72 -3.64 2.21 -18.06
N LYS A 73 -3.69 2.36 -19.36
CA LYS A 73 -4.95 2.57 -20.08
C LYS A 73 -5.51 1.19 -20.42
N ALA A 74 -6.66 0.87 -19.83
CA ALA A 74 -7.42 -0.30 -20.21
C ALA A 74 -8.47 0.10 -21.23
N GLU A 75 -8.36 -0.44 -22.43
CA GLU A 75 -9.38 -0.38 -23.46
C GLU A 75 -10.24 -1.63 -23.31
N ILE A 76 -11.45 -1.47 -22.79
CA ILE A 76 -12.38 -2.56 -22.51
C ILE A 76 -13.45 -2.55 -23.59
N THR A 77 -13.56 -3.63 -24.34
CA THR A 77 -14.62 -3.81 -25.33
C THR A 77 -15.77 -4.59 -24.69
N LEU A 78 -16.90 -3.93 -24.51
CA LEU A 78 -18.13 -4.53 -24.03
C LEU A 78 -18.95 -5.07 -25.21
N ARG A 79 -19.68 -6.15 -24.96
CA ARG A 79 -20.64 -6.74 -25.89
C ARG A 79 -22.05 -6.45 -25.42
N LEU A 80 -22.89 -6.02 -26.35
CA LEU A 80 -24.33 -5.87 -26.18
C LEU A 80 -25.02 -6.85 -27.12
N SER A 81 -25.68 -7.86 -26.56
CA SER A 81 -26.45 -8.84 -27.33
C SER A 81 -27.94 -8.51 -27.25
N ILE A 82 -28.44 -7.74 -28.22
CA ILE A 82 -29.79 -7.15 -28.26
C ILE A 82 -30.75 -8.11 -28.94
N HIS A 83 -31.88 -8.40 -28.30
CA HIS A 83 -32.91 -9.30 -28.78
C HIS A 83 -34.27 -8.61 -28.75
N ALA A 84 -34.86 -8.33 -29.91
CA ALA A 84 -36.20 -7.76 -30.02
C ALA A 84 -37.22 -8.84 -30.43
N PRO A 85 -38.47 -8.80 -29.94
CA PRO A 85 -39.53 -9.70 -30.41
C PRO A 85 -39.77 -9.55 -31.91
N LEU A 86 -40.07 -10.66 -32.62
CA LEU A 86 -40.40 -10.57 -34.08
C LEU A 86 -41.56 -9.61 -34.38
N SER A 87 -42.52 -9.49 -33.46
CA SER A 87 -43.66 -8.58 -33.59
C SER A 87 -43.28 -7.09 -33.62
N SER A 88 -42.11 -6.73 -33.08
CA SER A 88 -41.64 -5.33 -33.01
C SER A 88 -40.81 -4.92 -34.24
N GLY A 89 -40.47 -5.87 -35.10
CA GLY A 89 -39.62 -5.64 -36.28
C GLY A 89 -38.13 -5.48 -35.94
N GLY A 90 -37.28 -5.59 -36.96
CA GLY A 90 -35.82 -5.46 -36.79
C GLY A 90 -35.37 -4.05 -36.39
N ALA A 91 -36.15 -3.01 -36.75
CA ALA A 91 -35.85 -1.63 -36.39
C ALA A 91 -35.74 -1.41 -34.88
N ALA A 92 -36.54 -2.14 -34.08
CA ALA A 92 -36.50 -2.09 -32.63
C ALA A 92 -35.13 -2.47 -32.04
N CYS A 93 -34.32 -3.28 -32.75
CA CYS A 93 -32.95 -3.55 -32.32
C CYS A 93 -32.03 -2.32 -32.46
N HIS A 94 -32.20 -1.53 -33.53
CA HIS A 94 -31.41 -0.32 -33.75
C HIS A 94 -31.86 0.83 -32.85
N GLU A 95 -33.16 0.95 -32.59
CA GLU A 95 -33.71 1.90 -31.61
C GLU A 95 -33.13 1.62 -30.22
N ALA A 96 -33.25 0.38 -29.75
CA ALA A 96 -32.67 -0.03 -28.46
C ALA A 96 -31.15 0.20 -28.39
N PHE A 97 -30.42 -0.08 -29.47
CA PHE A 97 -28.98 0.20 -29.51
C PHE A 97 -28.69 1.70 -29.39
N THR A 98 -29.42 2.53 -30.13
CA THR A 98 -29.23 4.00 -30.14
C THR A 98 -29.50 4.59 -28.77
N ASP A 99 -30.64 4.24 -28.15
CA ASP A 99 -31.01 4.75 -26.83
C ASP A 99 -29.99 4.35 -25.75
N ILE A 100 -29.49 3.10 -25.79
CA ILE A 100 -28.46 2.63 -24.86
C ILE A 100 -27.15 3.41 -25.04
N ILE A 101 -26.70 3.60 -26.29
CA ILE A 101 -25.45 4.32 -26.56
C ILE A 101 -25.59 5.80 -26.19
N ASP A 102 -26.73 6.43 -26.45
CA ASP A 102 -26.97 7.82 -26.09
C ASP A 102 -26.95 7.99 -24.56
N CYS A 103 -27.65 7.14 -23.81
CA CYS A 103 -27.59 7.18 -22.34
C CYS A 103 -26.15 6.95 -21.83
N LEU A 104 -25.45 5.95 -22.34
CA LEU A 104 -24.08 5.67 -21.89
C LEU A 104 -23.11 6.79 -22.28
N THR A 105 -23.31 7.46 -23.41
CA THR A 105 -22.40 8.52 -23.90
C THR A 105 -22.64 9.85 -23.19
N PHE A 106 -23.90 10.23 -22.95
CA PHE A 106 -24.25 11.56 -22.46
C PHE A 106 -24.56 11.61 -20.97
N ASP A 107 -25.03 10.52 -20.38
CA ASP A 107 -25.50 10.49 -18.99
C ASP A 107 -24.59 9.69 -18.05
N SER A 108 -23.58 8.99 -18.58
CA SER A 108 -22.64 8.21 -17.78
C SER A 108 -21.26 8.88 -17.72
N ALA A 109 -20.46 8.47 -16.73
CA ALA A 109 -19.05 8.88 -16.62
C ALA A 109 -18.09 7.96 -17.41
N LEU A 110 -18.61 7.05 -18.25
CA LEU A 110 -17.78 6.16 -19.07
C LEU A 110 -17.16 6.92 -20.24
N ASP A 111 -15.85 6.78 -20.41
CA ASP A 111 -15.13 7.33 -21.55
C ASP A 111 -15.28 6.40 -22.77
N ILE A 112 -16.39 6.55 -23.50
CA ILE A 112 -16.68 5.75 -24.70
C ILE A 112 -15.85 6.27 -25.88
N VAL A 113 -15.01 5.40 -26.41
CA VAL A 113 -14.11 5.70 -27.54
C VAL A 113 -14.80 5.46 -28.87
N SER A 114 -15.52 4.35 -28.97
CA SER A 114 -16.21 3.93 -30.19
C SER A 114 -17.29 2.90 -29.86
N SER A 115 -18.28 2.81 -30.73
CA SER A 115 -19.35 1.82 -30.66
C SER A 115 -19.73 1.37 -32.08
N GLY A 116 -20.36 0.21 -32.18
CA GLY A 116 -20.82 -0.33 -33.45
C GLY A 116 -21.76 -1.51 -33.28
N CYS A 117 -22.45 -1.86 -34.37
CA CYS A 117 -23.34 -3.00 -34.41
C CYS A 117 -23.19 -3.78 -35.72
N ASP A 118 -23.47 -5.08 -35.66
CA ASP A 118 -23.45 -5.97 -36.82
C ASP A 118 -24.81 -5.94 -37.56
N ASN A 119 -25.01 -6.87 -38.49
CA ASN A 119 -26.30 -7.03 -39.16
C ASN A 119 -27.33 -7.71 -38.25
N ILE A 120 -28.61 -7.36 -38.41
CA ILE A 120 -29.72 -8.02 -37.74
C ILE A 120 -29.95 -9.40 -38.35
N THR A 121 -30.05 -10.42 -37.50
CA THR A 121 -30.43 -11.78 -37.89
C THR A 121 -31.72 -12.20 -37.20
N ALA A 122 -32.63 -12.84 -37.93
CA ALA A 122 -33.81 -13.46 -37.32
C ALA A 122 -33.44 -14.84 -36.76
N ASP A 123 -33.65 -15.04 -35.47
CA ASP A 123 -33.50 -16.33 -34.80
C ASP A 123 -34.90 -16.95 -34.60
N ARG A 124 -35.12 -18.10 -35.25
CA ARG A 124 -36.38 -18.84 -35.18
C ARG A 124 -36.55 -19.61 -33.87
N ASP A 125 -35.46 -19.98 -33.21
CA ASP A 125 -35.51 -20.80 -32.00
C ASP A 125 -35.93 -19.94 -30.79
N THR A 126 -35.60 -18.65 -30.81
CA THR A 126 -35.97 -17.68 -29.77
C THR A 126 -37.10 -16.73 -30.18
N ASP A 127 -37.61 -16.85 -31.40
CA ASP A 127 -38.65 -16.00 -32.00
C ASP A 127 -38.28 -14.49 -31.88
N ALA A 128 -37.06 -14.17 -32.29
CA ALA A 128 -36.43 -12.87 -32.04
C ALA A 128 -35.64 -12.34 -33.24
N PHE A 129 -35.55 -11.01 -33.35
CA PHE A 129 -34.47 -10.36 -34.07
C PHE A 129 -33.28 -10.18 -33.13
N VAL A 130 -32.11 -10.57 -33.59
CA VAL A 130 -30.85 -10.52 -32.83
C VAL A 130 -29.91 -9.53 -33.49
N LEU A 131 -29.38 -8.59 -32.70
CA LEU A 131 -28.35 -7.65 -33.08
C LEU A 131 -27.18 -7.79 -32.11
N SER A 132 -26.01 -8.13 -32.63
CA SER A 132 -24.76 -8.05 -31.87
C SER A 132 -24.20 -6.64 -32.00
N ALA A 133 -24.00 -5.98 -30.87
CA ALA A 133 -23.40 -4.67 -30.78
C ALA A 133 -22.22 -4.69 -29.80
N TRP A 134 -21.38 -3.68 -29.90
CA TRP A 134 -20.21 -3.51 -29.06
C TRP A 134 -19.95 -2.03 -28.81
N LEU A 135 -19.30 -1.76 -27.69
CA LEU A 135 -18.78 -0.44 -27.38
C LEU A 135 -17.46 -0.58 -26.64
N THR A 136 -16.54 0.33 -26.91
CA THR A 136 -15.21 0.33 -26.33
C THR A 136 -15.08 1.51 -25.38
N VAL A 137 -14.79 1.20 -24.12
CA VAL A 137 -14.55 2.22 -23.08
C VAL A 137 -13.07 2.26 -22.73
N ASN A 138 -12.57 3.46 -22.51
CA ASN A 138 -11.29 3.68 -21.89
C ASN A 138 -11.46 3.79 -20.37
N ALA A 139 -10.64 3.05 -19.65
CA ALA A 139 -10.50 3.19 -18.21
C ALA A 139 -9.03 3.50 -17.90
N SER A 140 -8.80 4.62 -17.21
CA SER A 140 -7.48 4.93 -16.67
C SER A 140 -7.29 4.17 -15.36
N LEU A 141 -6.47 3.12 -15.39
CA LEU A 141 -6.02 2.40 -14.20
C LEU A 141 -4.83 3.19 -13.62
N CYS A 142 -5.12 4.36 -13.05
CA CYS A 142 -4.13 5.20 -12.40
C CYS A 142 -4.07 4.92 -10.90
N PRO A 143 -2.88 4.63 -10.32
CA PRO A 143 -2.75 4.27 -8.91
C PRO A 143 -3.03 5.40 -7.89
N ALA A 144 -3.20 6.65 -8.35
CA ALA A 144 -3.34 7.82 -7.45
C ALA A 144 -4.66 8.60 -7.60
N ALA A 145 -5.56 8.22 -8.51
CA ALA A 145 -6.77 9.00 -8.75
C ALA A 145 -7.90 8.15 -9.34
N ALA A 146 -8.49 7.25 -8.55
CA ALA A 146 -9.90 6.97 -8.74
C ALA A 146 -10.69 8.04 -7.97
N SER A 147 -10.86 9.21 -8.58
CA SER A 147 -11.75 10.26 -8.09
C SER A 147 -13.20 10.05 -8.54
N SER A 148 -13.50 8.94 -9.24
CA SER A 148 -14.88 8.59 -9.59
C SER A 148 -15.56 7.97 -8.37
N LEU A 149 -16.70 8.55 -7.97
CA LEU A 149 -17.53 8.03 -6.87
C LEU A 149 -18.23 6.72 -7.27
N ASP A 150 -18.36 6.46 -8.57
CA ASP A 150 -19.13 5.34 -9.11
C ASP A 150 -18.28 4.10 -9.44
N PHE A 151 -16.98 4.26 -9.72
CA PHE A 151 -16.04 3.17 -10.06
C PHE A 151 -14.66 3.37 -9.40
N PRO A 152 -14.41 2.81 -8.20
CA PRO A 152 -13.11 2.89 -7.54
C PRO A 152 -12.04 2.00 -8.22
N SER A 153 -10.76 2.41 -8.10
CA SER A 153 -9.58 1.73 -8.68
C SER A 153 -9.57 0.22 -8.42
N PHE A 154 -9.38 -0.56 -9.49
CA PHE A 154 -9.59 -2.01 -9.56
C PHE A 154 -8.42 -2.89 -9.05
N LEU A 155 -7.29 -2.33 -8.60
CA LEU A 155 -6.10 -3.11 -8.22
C LEU A 155 -5.59 -2.74 -6.81
N SER A 156 -5.27 -3.76 -6.00
CA SER A 156 -4.66 -3.59 -4.68
C SER A 156 -3.20 -3.13 -4.79
N LYS A 157 -2.77 -2.27 -3.87
CA LYS A 157 -1.38 -1.75 -3.83
C LYS A 157 -0.34 -2.87 -3.72
N GLU A 158 -0.64 -3.96 -3.00
CA GLU A 158 0.29 -5.10 -2.87
C GLU A 158 0.54 -5.85 -4.19
N LEU A 159 -0.45 -5.95 -5.09
CA LEU A 159 -0.27 -6.67 -6.36
C LEU A 159 0.59 -5.88 -7.36
N LEU A 160 0.58 -4.55 -7.25
CA LEU A 160 1.23 -3.61 -8.18
C LEU A 160 2.64 -3.23 -7.76
N CYS A 161 2.85 -3.03 -6.46
CA CYS A 161 4.13 -2.58 -5.90
C CYS A 161 4.76 -3.62 -4.99
N GLY A 162 4.26 -4.86 -4.96
CA GLY A 162 4.75 -5.89 -4.05
C GLY A 162 6.27 -6.07 -4.13
N SER A 163 6.86 -6.04 -5.33
CA SER A 163 8.30 -6.12 -5.54
C SER A 163 9.05 -4.87 -5.06
N HIS A 164 8.46 -3.67 -5.15
CA HIS A 164 9.05 -2.44 -4.63
C HIS A 164 8.91 -2.36 -3.12
N ILE A 165 7.73 -2.63 -2.56
CA ILE A 165 7.43 -2.63 -1.11
C ILE A 165 8.26 -3.70 -0.37
N SER A 166 8.55 -4.83 -1.01
CA SER A 166 9.42 -5.87 -0.47
C SER A 166 10.91 -5.68 -0.79
N ASN A 167 11.29 -4.62 -1.51
CA ASN A 167 12.68 -4.38 -1.87
C ASN A 167 13.46 -3.80 -0.69
N SER A 168 14.15 -4.67 0.05
CA SER A 168 14.99 -4.32 1.19
C SER A 168 16.28 -3.56 0.83
N ASP A 169 16.62 -3.43 -0.46
CA ASP A 169 17.81 -2.69 -0.89
C ASP A 169 17.57 -1.18 -0.97
N ILE A 170 16.31 -0.78 -1.17
CA ILE A 170 15.90 0.64 -1.28
C ILE A 170 15.01 1.11 -0.13
N HIS A 171 14.27 0.20 0.52
CA HIS A 171 13.49 0.53 1.72
C HIS A 171 14.29 0.23 2.97
N LEU A 172 14.25 1.17 3.91
CA LEU A 172 14.82 0.96 5.23
C LEU A 172 14.09 -0.19 5.91
N SER A 173 14.85 -1.16 6.43
CA SER A 173 14.27 -2.16 7.33
C SER A 173 13.69 -1.46 8.57
N PRO A 174 12.72 -2.07 9.27
CA PRO A 174 12.23 -1.53 10.53
C PRO A 174 13.35 -1.24 11.55
N GLU A 175 14.42 -2.06 11.58
CA GLU A 175 15.58 -1.78 12.43
C GLU A 175 16.41 -0.58 11.96
N GLN A 176 16.59 -0.40 10.66
CA GLN A 176 17.30 0.75 10.09
C GLN A 176 16.51 2.05 10.29
N GLN A 177 15.19 2.00 10.15
CA GLN A 177 14.31 3.13 10.43
C GLN A 177 14.33 3.50 11.92
N ALA A 178 14.28 2.52 12.82
CA ALA A 178 14.39 2.78 14.25
C ALA A 178 15.73 3.42 14.66
N LYS A 179 16.83 3.14 13.93
CA LYS A 179 18.12 3.83 14.11
C LYS A 179 18.08 5.29 13.67
N LEU A 180 17.24 5.66 12.71
CA LEU A 180 17.10 7.03 12.24
C LEU A 180 16.13 7.84 13.11
N ASP A 181 15.01 7.24 13.49
CA ASP A 181 13.96 7.92 14.27
C ASP A 181 14.40 8.15 15.73
N THR A 182 15.21 7.23 16.29
CA THR A 182 15.72 7.35 17.66
C THR A 182 17.17 6.86 17.75
N PRO A 183 18.14 7.63 17.22
CA PRO A 183 19.53 7.20 17.07
C PRO A 183 20.26 6.99 18.40
N TYR A 184 19.78 7.62 19.47
CA TYR A 184 20.34 7.49 20.80
C TYR A 184 19.26 7.59 21.87
N GLN A 185 19.58 7.04 23.04
CA GLN A 185 18.83 7.21 24.27
C GLN A 185 19.73 7.86 25.31
N LEU A 186 19.25 8.97 25.86
CA LEU A 186 19.83 9.60 27.03
C LEU A 186 19.04 9.17 28.26
N GLY A 187 19.73 8.99 29.38
CA GLY A 187 19.06 8.67 30.63
C GLY A 187 20.00 8.71 31.81
N THR A 188 19.47 8.32 32.95
CA THR A 188 20.22 8.21 34.20
C THR A 188 19.92 6.88 34.88
N TYR A 189 20.85 6.41 35.70
CA TYR A 189 20.60 5.37 36.68
C TYR A 189 21.19 5.77 38.03
N PHE A 190 20.62 5.21 39.10
CA PHE A 190 21.13 5.37 40.46
C PHE A 190 22.04 4.21 40.78
N GLY A 191 23.23 4.52 41.29
CA GLY A 191 24.19 3.52 41.73
C GLY A 191 23.68 2.79 42.99
N THR A 192 23.80 1.47 42.97
CA THR A 192 23.31 0.58 44.02
C THR A 192 24.35 0.27 45.08
N GLY A 193 25.62 0.60 44.85
CA GLY A 193 26.74 0.19 45.69
C GLY A 193 27.22 -1.25 45.47
N ASP A 194 26.52 -2.03 44.64
CA ASP A 194 26.95 -3.38 44.30
C ASP A 194 28.19 -3.36 43.40
N SER A 195 28.93 -4.47 43.40
CA SER A 195 30.11 -4.62 42.53
C SER A 195 29.79 -4.44 41.05
N THR A 196 28.55 -4.75 40.62
CA THR A 196 28.09 -4.55 39.25
C THR A 196 26.59 -4.25 39.19
N GLN A 197 26.16 -3.48 38.19
CA GLN A 197 24.75 -3.21 37.88
C GLN A 197 24.51 -3.31 36.37
N SER A 198 23.34 -3.83 35.98
CA SER A 198 22.88 -3.84 34.58
C SER A 198 21.87 -2.73 34.36
N VAL A 199 22.03 -1.99 33.26
CA VAL A 199 21.13 -0.90 32.83
C VAL A 199 20.51 -1.29 31.49
N THR A 200 19.17 -1.32 31.44
CA THR A 200 18.40 -1.69 30.25
C THR A 200 17.97 -0.45 29.48
N VAL A 201 18.31 -0.40 28.19
CA VAL A 201 17.87 0.64 27.24
C VAL A 201 17.01 0.05 26.11
N GLY A 202 16.91 -1.28 26.02
CA GLY A 202 16.05 -1.98 25.06
C GLY A 202 16.70 -2.32 23.72
N PHE A 203 17.97 -1.99 23.53
CA PHE A 203 18.79 -2.38 22.37
C PHE A 203 20.25 -2.59 22.79
N ARG A 204 21.04 -3.28 21.95
CA ARG A 204 22.49 -3.39 22.13
C ARG A 204 23.14 -2.08 21.65
N PRO A 205 23.73 -1.25 22.52
CA PRO A 205 24.34 -0.01 22.08
C PRO A 205 25.54 -0.30 21.16
N SER A 206 25.70 0.47 20.09
CA SER A 206 26.91 0.47 19.26
C SER A 206 28.00 1.36 19.88
N ARG A 207 27.57 2.43 20.57
CA ARG A 207 28.42 3.36 21.32
C ARG A 207 27.74 3.71 22.64
N LEU A 208 28.54 3.88 23.68
CA LEU A 208 28.05 4.24 25.01
C LEU A 208 29.02 5.23 25.66
N LEU A 209 28.46 6.25 26.30
CA LEU A 209 29.16 7.10 27.27
C LEU A 209 28.39 7.04 28.58
N VAL A 210 29.08 6.91 29.70
CA VAL A 210 28.52 6.94 31.06
C VAL A 210 29.42 7.78 31.96
N PHE A 211 28.83 8.60 32.83
CA PHE A 211 29.58 9.39 33.80
C PHE A 211 28.73 9.75 35.02
N ALA A 212 29.37 9.95 36.16
CA ALA A 212 28.72 10.44 37.36
C ALA A 212 28.24 11.89 37.16
N ASN A 213 26.95 12.13 37.35
CA ASN A 213 26.35 13.43 37.13
C ASN A 213 26.78 14.40 38.24
N GLY A 214 27.33 15.55 37.86
CA GLY A 214 27.79 16.58 38.80
C GLY A 214 29.11 16.28 39.53
N LEU A 215 29.83 15.22 39.13
CA LEU A 215 31.13 14.84 39.70
C LEU A 215 32.23 14.86 38.62
N PRO A 216 33.51 15.00 38.99
CA PRO A 216 34.62 14.90 38.04
C PRO A 216 34.70 13.49 37.43
N LEU A 217 35.19 13.39 36.19
CA LEU A 217 35.36 12.10 35.50
C LEU A 217 36.33 11.16 36.23
N PHE A 218 37.31 11.75 36.94
CA PHE A 218 38.27 11.05 37.77
C PHE A 218 38.38 11.72 39.13
N ALA A 219 38.38 10.92 40.19
CA ALA A 219 38.52 11.40 41.57
C ALA A 219 39.69 10.68 42.26
N PRO A 220 40.75 11.38 42.68
CA PRO A 220 41.82 10.79 43.48
C PRO A 220 41.34 10.55 44.92
N ASN A 221 41.76 9.43 45.51
CA ASN A 221 41.57 9.11 46.92
C ASN A 221 42.91 9.23 47.65
N GLY A 222 43.11 10.37 48.33
CA GLY A 222 44.36 10.67 49.04
C GLY A 222 44.69 9.72 50.19
N SER A 223 43.69 9.01 50.74
CA SER A 223 43.90 8.06 51.83
C SER A 223 44.41 6.70 51.35
N THR A 224 44.08 6.31 50.11
CA THR A 224 44.46 5.01 49.54
C THR A 224 45.53 5.11 48.46
N GLY A 225 45.84 6.33 47.99
CA GLY A 225 46.73 6.56 46.85
C GLY A 225 46.17 6.04 45.51
N LYS A 226 44.87 5.71 45.47
CA LYS A 226 44.17 5.24 44.26
C LYS A 226 43.39 6.37 43.61
N SER A 227 43.01 6.18 42.36
CA SER A 227 42.05 7.04 41.66
C SER A 227 40.81 6.24 41.27
N TYR A 228 39.66 6.90 41.21
CA TYR A 228 38.42 6.31 40.74
C TYR A 228 38.01 6.93 39.42
N ALA A 229 37.75 6.07 38.43
CA ALA A 229 37.14 6.47 37.17
C ALA A 229 35.62 6.47 37.36
N MET A 230 35.04 7.67 37.42
CA MET A 230 33.60 7.89 37.50
C MET A 230 32.98 8.08 36.11
N CYS A 231 33.71 7.68 35.06
CA CYS A 231 33.26 7.69 33.68
C CYS A 231 33.66 6.41 32.96
N GLY A 232 32.92 6.07 31.92
CA GLY A 232 33.23 4.97 31.04
C GLY A 232 32.68 5.19 29.63
N ALA A 233 33.30 4.52 28.66
CA ALA A 233 32.90 4.55 27.27
C ALA A 233 33.01 3.16 26.66
N ALA A 234 32.16 2.86 25.68
CA ALA A 234 32.28 1.66 24.85
C ALA A 234 31.93 1.97 23.39
N PHE A 235 32.61 1.29 22.47
CA PHE A 235 32.48 1.42 21.02
C PHE A 235 32.62 0.03 20.38
N GLY A 236 31.50 -0.59 20.01
CA GLY A 236 31.49 -1.97 19.52
C GLY A 236 32.12 -2.95 20.52
N ASP A 237 33.20 -3.60 20.13
CA ASP A 237 33.90 -4.58 20.98
C ASP A 237 34.96 -3.96 21.92
N TYR A 238 35.14 -2.63 21.87
CA TYR A 238 36.08 -1.90 22.71
C TYR A 238 35.35 -1.21 23.87
N ALA A 239 35.89 -1.26 25.08
CA ALA A 239 35.32 -0.57 26.23
C ALA A 239 36.41 -0.11 27.22
N THR A 240 36.13 0.97 27.93
CA THR A 240 36.89 1.36 29.12
C THR A 240 36.60 0.38 30.25
N LEU A 241 37.52 0.34 31.21
CA LEU A 241 37.40 -0.47 32.40
C LEU A 241 36.05 -0.28 33.11
N GLY A 242 35.38 -1.38 33.45
CA GLY A 242 34.12 -1.37 34.18
C GLY A 242 32.87 -1.11 33.35
N VAL A 243 32.95 -1.09 32.01
CA VAL A 243 31.79 -1.05 31.12
C VAL A 243 31.75 -2.30 30.24
N THR A 244 30.58 -2.89 30.06
CA THR A 244 30.37 -4.00 29.12
C THR A 244 29.03 -3.87 28.44
N LEU A 245 28.99 -3.93 27.11
CA LEU A 245 27.75 -3.86 26.35
C LEU A 245 27.00 -5.21 26.42
N THR A 246 25.67 -5.15 26.48
CA THR A 246 24.78 -6.32 26.51
C THR A 246 23.73 -6.21 25.41
N GLU A 247 23.01 -7.29 25.11
CA GLU A 247 22.00 -7.30 24.03
C GLU A 247 20.89 -6.25 24.19
N LYS A 248 20.59 -5.84 25.43
CA LYS A 248 19.50 -4.89 25.75
C LYS A 248 19.99 -3.65 26.49
N GLY A 249 21.30 -3.41 26.55
CA GLY A 249 21.90 -2.24 27.16
C GLY A 249 23.35 -2.44 27.56
N PHE A 250 23.66 -2.23 28.83
CA PHE A 250 25.04 -2.30 29.30
C PHE A 250 25.12 -2.69 30.77
N LYS A 251 26.30 -3.15 31.18
CA LYS A 251 26.67 -3.48 32.54
C LYS A 251 27.80 -2.56 32.97
N VAL A 252 27.68 -2.04 34.18
CA VAL A 252 28.68 -1.19 34.84
C VAL A 252 29.23 -1.91 36.06
N SER A 253 30.49 -1.62 36.40
CA SER A 253 31.18 -2.23 37.53
C SER A 253 31.80 -1.18 38.44
N SER A 254 31.72 -1.43 39.74
CA SER A 254 32.41 -0.71 40.81
C SER A 254 33.12 -1.70 41.70
N THR A 255 34.30 -2.15 41.28
CA THR A 255 35.07 -3.14 42.02
C THR A 255 36.56 -2.87 41.91
N GLU A 256 37.25 -3.00 43.04
CA GLU A 256 38.70 -2.90 43.08
C GLU A 256 39.41 -4.08 42.40
N SER A 257 38.72 -5.20 42.17
CA SER A 257 39.26 -6.34 41.40
C SER A 257 39.60 -5.99 39.95
N LEU A 258 39.01 -4.90 39.43
CA LEU A 258 39.28 -4.38 38.09
C LEU A 258 40.37 -3.31 38.08
N THR A 259 41.05 -3.02 39.20
CA THR A 259 42.04 -1.92 39.26
C THR A 259 43.18 -2.11 38.27
N VAL A 260 43.42 -1.11 37.42
CA VAL A 260 44.57 -1.06 36.50
C VAL A 260 45.30 0.25 36.72
N ARG A 261 46.63 0.20 36.89
CA ARG A 261 47.49 1.39 37.12
C ARG A 261 46.97 2.30 38.25
N SER A 262 46.55 1.69 39.37
CA SER A 262 45.98 2.37 40.54
C SER A 262 44.67 3.14 40.29
N CYS A 263 43.99 2.87 39.17
CA CYS A 263 42.68 3.41 38.86
C CYS A 263 41.63 2.30 38.86
N SER A 264 40.57 2.44 39.65
CA SER A 264 39.44 1.50 39.70
C SER A 264 38.19 2.12 39.08
N PRO A 265 37.33 1.36 38.40
CA PRO A 265 36.06 1.88 37.94
C PRO A 265 35.12 2.10 39.14
N LEU A 266 34.38 3.20 39.12
CA LEU A 266 33.40 3.56 40.13
C LEU A 266 32.14 4.08 39.41
N LEU A 267 31.45 3.15 38.74
CA LEU A 267 30.29 3.41 37.87
C LEU A 267 28.97 2.94 38.48
N ASN A 268 28.94 2.63 39.77
CA ASN A 268 27.81 2.06 40.50
C ASN A 268 27.90 2.40 42.01
N ASP A 269 28.44 3.57 42.35
CA ASP A 269 28.60 3.95 43.76
C ASP A 269 27.25 4.30 44.39
N LEU A 270 27.07 3.90 45.65
CA LEU A 270 25.80 4.05 46.35
C LEU A 270 25.43 5.53 46.47
N GLY A 271 24.22 5.89 46.03
CA GLY A 271 23.72 7.27 46.14
C GLY A 271 24.27 8.23 45.09
N THR A 272 25.09 7.76 44.16
CA THR A 272 25.54 8.55 43.01
C THR A 272 24.59 8.34 41.82
N THR A 273 24.15 9.45 41.20
CA THR A 273 23.42 9.40 39.93
C THR A 273 24.41 9.42 38.78
N TYR A 274 24.27 8.47 37.85
CA TYR A 274 25.05 8.42 36.63
C TYR A 274 24.17 8.77 35.44
N ALA A 275 24.71 9.57 34.53
CA ALA A 275 24.10 9.87 33.24
C ALA A 275 24.74 9.01 32.15
N TYR A 276 23.96 8.64 31.14
CA TYR A 276 24.46 7.91 29.99
C TYR A 276 23.89 8.42 28.66
N ALA A 277 24.66 8.19 27.60
CA ALA A 277 24.24 8.32 26.21
C ALA A 277 24.52 7.01 25.48
N ALA A 278 23.48 6.27 25.13
CA ALA A 278 23.56 5.01 24.42
C ALA A 278 23.09 5.19 22.97
N PHE A 279 23.95 4.87 22.00
CA PHE A 279 23.67 4.99 20.57
C PHE A 279 23.34 3.62 19.97
N ARG A 280 22.37 3.55 19.08
CA ARG A 280 21.97 2.30 18.39
C ARG A 280 22.98 1.83 17.34
#